data_AF-A0A382FIZ9-F1
#
_entry.id   AF-A0A382FIZ9-F1
#
_cell.length_a   1.000
_cell.length_b   1.000
_cell.length_c   1.000
_cell.angle_alpha   90.00
_cell.angle_beta   90.00
_cell.angle_gamma   90.00
#
_symmetry.space_group_name_H-M   'P 1'
#
loop_
_entity.id
_entity.type
_entity.pdbx_description
1 polymer ?
#
loop_
_entity_poly.entity_id
_entity_poly.type
_entity_poly.pdbx_seq_one_letter_code
_entity_poly.pdbx_strand_id
1 'polypeptide(L)'
;MPLLEWLLMADMTVMDKLTSLAKRRGFIFQSSEIYGGTGSVWDYGPLGIELKRNVKELWWSTMVHQRADVEGLDASILMHPKVWEASGHVEGFTDPLVECSNCHRRFRADLPEVEGGQCPTCGTKDSFGEARLFNLMFKTFMGPVEDDASVVFLRPETAQGAYVNFLNVQTAARQKIPFGIAQIGKAFRNEITPGNFIFRTREFEQMELQFFVEPGTDDEWFDYWMNARFEWHLSLGIRKEKLRFHEHGPDELAHYAKKAFDIEYEFPFGWKEFEGIHNRTDFDVTRHQEHSGKRLEYIDPAGGKRFMPYVVETAVGVDRTVLVALLDAYTEEEVEGEQRVLLKLDPNLAPVKVAVFPLVKKDG
;
A
#
# COMPACT_ATOMS: atom_id res chain seq x y z
N MET A 1 -35.12 -33.80 11.05
CA MET A 1 -34.87 -32.62 10.19
C MET A 1 -34.96 -31.29 10.96
N PRO A 2 -34.18 -31.11 12.06
CA PRO A 2 -33.76 -29.75 12.45
C PRO A 2 -32.25 -29.62 12.74
N LEU A 3 -31.45 -30.69 12.59
CA LEU A 3 -30.03 -30.71 12.92
C LEU A 3 -29.10 -30.15 11.82
N LEU A 4 -29.63 -29.85 10.63
CA LEU A 4 -28.83 -29.33 9.51
C LEU A 4 -28.77 -27.80 9.43
N GLU A 5 -29.66 -27.06 10.12
CA GLU A 5 -29.61 -25.59 10.14
C GLU A 5 -28.57 -25.04 11.14
N TRP A 6 -28.17 -25.83 12.14
CA TRP A 6 -27.18 -25.42 13.15
C TRP A 6 -25.72 -25.60 12.70
N LEU A 7 -25.48 -26.33 11.60
CA LEU A 7 -24.16 -26.66 11.08
C LEU A 7 -23.64 -25.69 10.00
N LEU A 8 -24.39 -24.62 9.69
CA LEU A 8 -24.05 -23.63 8.65
C LEU A 8 -23.99 -22.18 9.14
N MET A 9 -23.96 -21.95 10.46
CA MET A 9 -23.59 -20.64 11.01
C MET A 9 -22.18 -20.73 11.59
N ALA A 10 -21.17 -20.87 10.72
CA ALA A 10 -19.84 -20.43 11.12
C ALA A 10 -19.99 -18.97 11.57
N ASP A 11 -19.53 -18.65 12.78
CA ASP A 11 -19.58 -17.28 13.29
C ASP A 11 -18.85 -16.39 12.29
N MET A 12 -19.57 -15.51 11.60
CA MET A 12 -19.01 -14.69 10.53
C MET A 12 -17.91 -13.82 11.14
N THR A 13 -16.72 -13.89 10.58
CA THR A 13 -15.63 -13.03 11.04
C THR A 13 -16.01 -11.57 10.81
N VAL A 14 -15.42 -10.65 11.58
CA VAL A 14 -15.62 -9.21 11.36
C VAL A 14 -15.27 -8.82 9.91
N MET A 15 -14.30 -9.50 9.29
CA MET A 15 -13.95 -9.29 7.89
C MET A 15 -15.07 -9.71 6.93
N ASP A 16 -15.73 -10.84 7.16
CA ASP A 16 -16.86 -11.29 6.33
C ASP A 16 -18.04 -10.33 6.44
N LYS A 17 -18.34 -9.89 7.67
CA LYS A 17 -19.40 -8.91 7.94
C LYS A 17 -19.09 -7.57 7.26
N LEU A 18 -17.84 -7.09 7.36
CA LEU A 18 -17.41 -5.85 6.72
C LEU A 18 -17.44 -5.95 5.19
N THR A 19 -16.97 -7.06 4.61
CA THR A 19 -17.02 -7.31 3.16
C THR A 19 -18.46 -7.26 2.65
N SER A 20 -19.39 -7.90 3.39
CA SER A 20 -20.82 -7.85 3.10
C SER A 20 -21.39 -6.42 3.21
N LEU A 21 -21.04 -5.69 4.28
CA LEU A 21 -21.47 -4.31 4.48
C LEU A 21 -20.97 -3.40 3.35
N ALA A 22 -19.68 -3.52 2.99
CA ALA A 22 -19.03 -2.72 1.97
C ALA A 22 -19.75 -2.86 0.62
N LYS A 23 -20.10 -4.09 0.23
CA LYS A 23 -20.89 -4.35 -0.97
C LYS A 23 -22.30 -3.77 -0.87
N ARG A 24 -23.05 -4.06 0.21
CA ARG A 24 -24.45 -3.62 0.37
C ARG A 24 -24.62 -2.11 0.43
N ARG A 25 -23.63 -1.39 0.96
CA ARG A 25 -23.69 0.06 1.17
C ARG A 25 -22.93 0.87 0.11
N GLY A 26 -22.33 0.21 -0.89
CA GLY A 26 -21.68 0.90 -2.00
C GLY A 26 -20.31 1.50 -1.64
N PHE A 27 -19.55 0.80 -0.80
CA PHE A 27 -18.14 1.12 -0.56
C PHE A 27 -17.24 0.46 -1.60
N ILE A 28 -17.26 -0.87 -1.70
CA ILE A 28 -16.30 -1.62 -2.52
C ILE A 28 -17.03 -2.78 -3.21
N PHE A 29 -16.72 -2.98 -4.48
CA PHE A 29 -17.26 -4.05 -5.33
C PHE A 29 -16.13 -4.87 -5.93
N GLN A 30 -16.40 -6.14 -6.20
CA GLN A 30 -15.49 -6.98 -6.97
C GLN A 30 -15.39 -6.41 -8.39
N SER A 31 -14.18 -6.10 -8.87
CA SER A 31 -14.04 -5.54 -10.21
C SER A 31 -14.49 -6.54 -11.26
N SER A 32 -15.21 -6.07 -12.28
CA SER A 32 -15.79 -6.89 -13.35
C SER A 32 -16.74 -8.01 -12.86
N GLU A 33 -17.47 -7.77 -11.77
CA GLU A 33 -18.32 -8.79 -11.12
C GLU A 33 -19.30 -9.49 -12.07
N ILE A 34 -19.93 -8.76 -13.00
CA ILE A 34 -20.89 -9.33 -13.96
C ILE A 34 -20.27 -10.35 -14.92
N TYR A 35 -18.94 -10.35 -15.06
CA TYR A 35 -18.17 -11.30 -15.87
C TYR A 35 -17.52 -12.41 -15.02
N GLY A 36 -17.90 -12.53 -13.74
CA GLY A 36 -17.30 -13.49 -12.79
C GLY A 36 -16.19 -12.90 -11.93
N GLY A 37 -15.87 -11.61 -12.10
CA GLY A 37 -14.87 -10.89 -11.32
C GLY A 37 -13.44 -11.09 -11.82
N THR A 38 -12.58 -10.11 -11.53
CA THR A 38 -11.13 -10.20 -11.75
C THR A 38 -10.42 -10.35 -10.41
N GLY A 39 -9.73 -11.47 -10.22
CA GLY A 39 -9.13 -11.83 -8.93
C GLY A 39 -8.27 -10.72 -8.32
N SER A 40 -8.68 -10.25 -7.15
CA SER A 40 -8.00 -9.20 -6.36
C SER A 40 -7.75 -7.90 -7.07
N VAL A 41 -8.72 -7.52 -7.89
CA VAL A 41 -8.94 -6.17 -8.37
C VAL A 41 -10.32 -5.73 -7.89
N TRP A 42 -10.41 -4.50 -7.37
CA TRP A 42 -11.60 -4.01 -6.67
C TRP A 42 -11.97 -2.61 -7.14
N ASP A 43 -13.28 -2.35 -7.24
CA ASP A 43 -13.82 -1.04 -7.64
C ASP A 43 -14.41 -0.34 -6.41
N TYR A 44 -14.09 0.94 -6.23
CA TYR A 44 -14.68 1.76 -5.16
C TYR A 44 -16.00 2.37 -5.60
N GLY A 45 -17.09 2.05 -4.90
CA GLY A 45 -18.43 2.57 -5.12
C GLY A 45 -18.63 3.99 -4.55
N PRO A 46 -19.85 4.54 -4.61
CA PRO A 46 -20.13 5.94 -4.25
C PRO A 46 -19.66 6.37 -2.86
N LEU A 47 -19.82 5.53 -1.82
CA LEU A 47 -19.35 5.87 -0.48
C LEU A 47 -17.86 5.57 -0.32
N GLY A 48 -17.35 4.55 -1.01
CA GLY A 48 -15.97 4.13 -0.92
C GLY A 48 -15.02 5.13 -1.58
N ILE A 49 -15.41 5.69 -2.71
CA ILE A 49 -14.58 6.71 -3.38
C ILE A 49 -14.46 7.97 -2.54
N GLU A 50 -15.53 8.41 -1.87
CA GLU A 50 -15.48 9.56 -0.98
C GLU A 50 -14.64 9.27 0.27
N LEU A 51 -14.75 8.08 0.87
CA LEU A 51 -13.84 7.67 1.96
C LEU A 51 -12.37 7.67 1.50
N LYS A 52 -12.10 7.04 0.36
CA LYS A 52 -10.74 6.94 -0.21
C LYS A 52 -10.15 8.32 -0.51
N ARG A 53 -10.97 9.23 -1.06
CA ARG A 53 -10.58 10.62 -1.31
C ARG A 53 -10.30 11.35 -0.01
N ASN A 54 -11.17 11.25 1.00
CA ASN A 54 -10.95 11.90 2.30
C ASN A 54 -9.62 11.47 2.94
N VAL A 55 -9.28 10.17 2.88
CA VAL A 55 -7.97 9.66 3.35
C VAL A 55 -6.82 10.32 2.59
N LYS A 56 -6.88 10.34 1.24
CA LYS A 56 -5.84 10.92 0.39
C LYS A 56 -5.68 12.43 0.59
N GLU A 57 -6.77 13.17 0.66
CA GLU A 57 -6.76 14.63 0.85
C GLU A 57 -6.22 15.00 2.24
N LEU A 58 -6.57 14.24 3.27
CA LEU A 58 -6.04 14.46 4.62
C LEU A 58 -4.53 14.18 4.67
N TRP A 59 -4.07 13.10 4.02
CA TRP A 59 -2.65 12.82 3.88
C TRP A 59 -1.93 13.94 3.13
N TRP A 60 -2.45 14.33 1.96
CA TRP A 60 -1.84 15.35 1.10
C TRP A 60 -1.78 16.72 1.78
N SER A 61 -2.84 17.10 2.49
CA SER A 61 -2.87 18.31 3.29
C SER A 61 -1.76 18.29 4.35
N THR A 62 -1.64 17.21 5.12
CA THR A 62 -0.64 17.11 6.20
C THR A 62 0.79 17.04 5.67
N MET A 63 1.02 16.27 4.61
CA MET A 63 2.37 15.99 4.11
C MET A 63 2.88 17.09 3.18
N VAL A 64 1.99 17.78 2.45
CA VAL A 64 2.39 18.77 1.43
C VAL A 64 1.92 20.17 1.83
N HIS A 65 0.62 20.41 1.99
CA HIS A 65 0.12 21.79 2.19
C HIS A 65 0.55 22.43 3.51
N GLN A 66 0.73 21.64 4.57
CA GLN A 66 1.12 22.11 5.90
C GLN A 66 2.64 22.16 6.09
N ARG A 67 3.42 21.86 5.04
CA ARG A 67 4.88 21.76 5.08
C ARG A 67 5.51 22.68 4.04
N ALA A 68 6.63 23.27 4.39
CA ALA A 68 7.43 24.08 3.46
C ALA A 68 8.57 23.29 2.81
N ASP A 69 8.85 22.10 3.34
CA ASP A 69 9.98 21.23 3.00
C ASP A 69 9.51 19.97 2.24
N VAL A 70 8.30 19.94 1.70
CA VAL A 70 7.79 18.82 0.90
C VAL A 70 7.08 19.32 -0.34
N GLU A 71 7.50 18.81 -1.50
CA GLU A 71 6.91 19.13 -2.79
C GLU A 71 6.07 17.96 -3.33
N GLY A 72 4.99 18.27 -4.03
CA GLY A 72 4.14 17.27 -4.68
C GLY A 72 4.66 16.84 -6.05
N LEU A 73 4.51 15.56 -6.39
CA LEU A 73 4.79 15.00 -7.71
C LEU A 73 3.69 14.03 -8.15
N ASP A 74 3.45 13.96 -9.47
CA ASP A 74 2.68 12.90 -10.12
C ASP A 74 3.49 12.34 -11.31
N ALA A 75 4.30 11.32 -11.04
CA ALA A 75 5.07 10.62 -12.05
C ALA A 75 4.19 9.62 -12.82
N SER A 76 4.54 9.36 -14.07
CA SER A 76 3.86 8.35 -14.89
C SER A 76 3.99 6.94 -14.31
N ILE A 77 3.00 6.08 -14.62
CA ILE A 77 3.07 4.64 -14.32
C ILE A 77 4.10 3.95 -15.20
N LEU A 78 4.09 4.28 -16.50
CA LEU A 78 5.04 3.75 -17.47
C LEU A 78 6.34 4.57 -17.36
N MET A 79 7.42 3.89 -17.00
CA MET A 79 8.76 4.45 -16.91
C MET A 79 9.72 3.65 -17.78
N HIS A 80 10.85 4.26 -18.14
CA HIS A 80 11.89 3.59 -18.92
C HIS A 80 12.36 2.30 -18.19
N PRO A 81 12.49 1.14 -18.87
CA PRO A 81 12.81 -0.15 -18.22
C PRO A 81 14.04 -0.14 -17.32
N LYS A 82 15.10 0.56 -17.75
CA LYS A 82 16.32 0.81 -16.95
C LYS A 82 16.09 1.36 -15.54
N VAL A 83 14.96 2.04 -15.27
CA VAL A 83 14.60 2.48 -13.92
C VAL A 83 14.41 1.28 -12.98
N TRP A 84 13.79 0.22 -13.49
CA TRP A 84 13.51 -1.03 -12.75
C TRP A 84 14.74 -1.94 -12.66
N GLU A 85 15.66 -1.84 -13.63
CA GLU A 85 16.98 -2.48 -13.55
C GLU A 85 17.85 -1.77 -12.49
N ALA A 86 17.92 -0.44 -12.55
CA ALA A 86 18.70 0.37 -11.61
C ALA A 86 18.25 0.14 -10.16
N SER A 87 16.94 0.14 -9.92
CA SER A 87 16.38 -0.13 -8.58
C SER A 87 16.43 -1.60 -8.15
N GLY A 88 16.85 -2.53 -9.03
CA GLY A 88 16.94 -3.96 -8.72
C GLY A 88 15.62 -4.72 -8.80
N HIS A 89 14.51 -4.08 -9.18
CA HIS A 89 13.19 -4.72 -9.27
C HIS A 89 13.13 -5.83 -10.34
N VAL A 90 13.86 -5.68 -11.44
CA VAL A 90 13.89 -6.71 -12.49
C VAL A 90 14.53 -8.02 -11.98
N GLU A 91 15.57 -7.91 -11.14
CA GLU A 91 16.33 -9.05 -10.66
C GLU A 91 15.79 -9.62 -9.34
N GLY A 92 15.38 -8.75 -8.41
CA GLY A 92 15.08 -9.12 -7.02
C GLY A 92 13.61 -9.08 -6.61
N PHE A 93 12.70 -8.54 -7.44
CA PHE A 93 11.27 -8.42 -7.07
C PHE A 93 10.50 -9.71 -7.36
N THR A 94 10.89 -10.80 -6.69
CA THR A 94 10.37 -12.16 -6.94
C THR A 94 9.85 -12.84 -5.68
N ASP A 95 8.75 -13.58 -5.82
CA ASP A 95 8.27 -14.50 -4.78
C ASP A 95 8.54 -15.96 -5.17
N PRO A 96 8.76 -16.86 -4.19
CA PRO A 96 8.87 -18.29 -4.46
C PRO A 96 7.47 -18.86 -4.78
N LEU A 97 7.32 -19.42 -5.97
CA LEU A 97 6.06 -19.93 -6.51
C LEU A 97 6.08 -21.45 -6.62
N VAL A 98 5.06 -22.11 -6.10
CA VAL A 98 4.79 -23.54 -6.32
C VAL A 98 3.42 -23.74 -6.96
N GLU A 99 3.24 -24.87 -7.64
CA GLU A 99 1.95 -25.28 -8.23
C GLU A 99 1.51 -26.62 -7.63
N CYS A 100 0.25 -26.70 -7.20
CA CYS A 100 -0.35 -27.95 -6.75
C CYS A 100 -0.66 -28.82 -7.96
N SER A 101 -0.05 -30.01 -8.05
CA SER A 101 -0.23 -30.98 -9.13
C SER A 101 -1.65 -31.52 -9.26
N ASN A 102 -2.49 -31.40 -8.22
CA ASN A 102 -3.88 -31.89 -8.24
C ASN A 102 -4.87 -30.84 -8.78
N CYS A 103 -4.77 -29.58 -8.34
CA CYS A 103 -5.73 -28.53 -8.71
C CYS A 103 -5.15 -27.45 -9.63
N HIS A 104 -3.86 -27.53 -9.97
CA HIS A 104 -3.11 -26.58 -10.80
C HIS A 104 -3.14 -25.13 -10.32
N ARG A 105 -3.59 -24.90 -9.07
CA ARG A 105 -3.50 -23.59 -8.44
C ARG A 105 -2.08 -23.35 -7.97
N ARG A 106 -1.69 -22.08 -8.05
CA ARG A 106 -0.37 -21.61 -7.70
C ARG A 106 -0.40 -20.87 -6.38
N PHE A 107 0.64 -21.06 -5.60
CA PHE A 107 0.75 -20.51 -4.27
C PHE A 107 2.17 -20.05 -4.02
N ARG A 108 2.31 -19.09 -3.12
CA ARG A 108 3.59 -18.78 -2.50
C ARG A 108 4.10 -19.98 -1.71
N ALA A 109 5.36 -20.34 -1.90
CA ALA A 109 5.98 -21.50 -1.28
C ALA A 109 6.18 -21.33 0.24
N ASP A 110 6.31 -20.08 0.69
CA ASP A 110 6.56 -19.70 2.08
C ASP A 110 5.27 -19.48 2.90
N LEU A 111 4.10 -19.84 2.34
CA LEU A 111 2.86 -19.87 3.12
C LEU A 111 2.90 -21.06 4.08
N PRO A 112 2.54 -20.89 5.37
CA PRO A 112 2.65 -21.96 6.38
C PRO A 112 1.97 -23.28 5.98
N GLU A 113 0.79 -23.22 5.35
CA GLU A 113 0.08 -24.42 4.89
C GLU A 113 0.80 -25.11 3.73
N VAL A 114 1.43 -24.32 2.84
CA VAL A 114 2.17 -24.79 1.67
C VAL A 114 3.52 -25.40 2.09
N GLU A 115 4.23 -24.75 3.01
CA GLU A 115 5.44 -25.26 3.64
C GLU A 115 5.15 -26.56 4.41
N GLY A 116 3.98 -26.64 5.06
CA GLY A 116 3.44 -27.86 5.67
C GLY A 116 2.97 -28.93 4.67
N GLY A 117 3.19 -28.71 3.36
CA GLY A 117 2.89 -29.65 2.28
C GLY A 117 1.41 -29.74 1.89
N GLN A 118 0.51 -28.96 2.49
CA GLN A 118 -0.93 -29.07 2.28
C GLN A 118 -1.47 -27.98 1.35
N CYS A 119 -2.13 -28.38 0.25
CA CYS A 119 -2.80 -27.44 -0.64
C CYS A 119 -3.93 -26.69 0.09
N PRO A 120 -3.87 -25.35 0.19
CA PRO A 120 -4.91 -24.56 0.87
C PRO A 120 -6.28 -24.63 0.18
N THR A 121 -6.31 -24.94 -1.11
CA THR A 121 -7.56 -25.04 -1.87
C THR A 121 -8.19 -26.43 -1.80
N CYS A 122 -7.46 -27.48 -2.16
CA CYS A 122 -8.02 -28.82 -2.32
C CYS A 122 -7.66 -29.78 -1.19
N GLY A 123 -6.86 -29.34 -0.21
CA GLY A 123 -6.45 -30.11 0.95
C GLY A 123 -5.45 -31.24 0.65
N THR A 124 -5.07 -31.45 -0.62
CA THR A 124 -4.14 -32.51 -1.01
C THR A 124 -2.75 -32.22 -0.44
N LYS A 125 -2.23 -33.18 0.34
CA LYS A 125 -0.87 -33.13 0.89
C LYS A 125 0.17 -33.56 -0.14
N ASP A 126 1.38 -33.04 0.01
CA ASP A 126 2.59 -33.36 -0.76
C ASP A 126 2.37 -33.31 -2.28
N SER A 127 1.58 -32.32 -2.71
CA SER A 127 1.16 -32.18 -4.11
C SER A 127 1.90 -31.09 -4.86
N PHE A 128 2.83 -30.37 -4.22
CA PHE A 128 3.53 -29.25 -4.84
C PHE A 128 4.75 -29.69 -5.65
N GLY A 129 4.93 -29.09 -6.83
CA GLY A 129 6.16 -29.21 -7.61
C GLY A 129 7.33 -28.37 -7.04
N GLU A 130 8.45 -28.35 -7.75
CA GLU A 130 9.60 -27.52 -7.38
C GLU A 130 9.26 -26.03 -7.37
N ALA A 131 9.77 -25.32 -6.36
CA ALA A 131 9.61 -23.88 -6.24
C ALA A 131 10.43 -23.16 -7.31
N ARG A 132 9.84 -22.13 -7.93
CA ARG A 132 10.50 -21.25 -8.89
C ARG A 132 10.31 -19.80 -8.48
N LEU A 133 11.29 -18.94 -8.78
CA LEU A 133 11.16 -17.51 -8.54
C LEU A 133 10.24 -16.89 -9.60
N PHE A 134 9.24 -16.13 -9.16
CA PHE A 134 8.28 -15.45 -10.01
C PHE A 134 8.36 -13.95 -9.80
N ASN A 135 8.73 -13.19 -10.85
CA ASN A 135 8.79 -11.73 -10.78
C ASN A 135 7.37 -11.16 -10.66
N LEU A 136 7.17 -10.28 -9.68
CA LEU A 136 5.87 -9.70 -9.33
C LEU A 136 5.54 -8.45 -10.15
N MET A 137 6.40 -7.97 -11.04
CA MET A 137 6.06 -6.83 -11.90
C MET A 137 5.15 -7.26 -13.06
N PHE A 138 4.14 -6.44 -13.35
CA PHE A 138 3.39 -6.58 -14.60
C PHE A 138 4.24 -6.09 -15.77
N LYS A 139 4.51 -6.99 -16.71
CA LYS A 139 5.22 -6.70 -17.96
C LYS A 139 4.22 -6.49 -19.11
N THR A 140 4.46 -5.48 -19.93
CA THR A 140 3.73 -5.20 -21.17
C THR A 140 4.70 -4.69 -22.25
N PHE A 141 4.15 -4.30 -23.41
CA PHE A 141 4.91 -3.82 -24.56
C PHE A 141 4.40 -2.44 -24.99
N MET A 142 5.30 -1.51 -25.29
CA MET A 142 5.02 -0.15 -25.72
C MET A 142 5.47 0.03 -27.17
N GLY A 143 4.52 -0.06 -28.08
CA GLY A 143 4.78 0.12 -29.50
C GLY A 143 3.78 -0.65 -30.36
N PRO A 144 3.80 -0.43 -31.68
CA PRO A 144 2.93 -1.14 -32.61
C PRO A 144 3.35 -2.60 -32.87
N VAL A 145 4.57 -2.97 -32.49
CA VAL A 145 5.15 -4.31 -32.67
C VAL A 145 5.62 -4.81 -31.31
N GLU A 146 5.22 -6.03 -30.94
CA GLU A 146 5.70 -6.71 -29.74
C GLU A 146 7.10 -7.28 -30.00
N ASP A 147 8.13 -6.45 -29.87
CA ASP A 147 9.52 -6.88 -29.82
C ASP A 147 10.19 -6.53 -28.47
N ASP A 148 11.32 -7.16 -28.14
CA ASP A 148 11.97 -6.98 -26.84
C ASP A 148 12.39 -5.54 -26.54
N ALA A 149 12.62 -4.71 -27.58
CA ALA A 149 12.97 -3.30 -27.41
C ALA A 149 11.79 -2.45 -26.91
N SER A 150 10.57 -2.98 -26.99
CA SER A 150 9.33 -2.31 -26.56
C SER A 150 8.90 -2.68 -25.14
N VAL A 151 9.62 -3.55 -24.43
CA VAL A 151 9.23 -3.99 -23.08
C VAL A 151 9.12 -2.81 -22.11
N VAL A 152 8.05 -2.79 -21.32
CA VAL A 152 7.77 -1.80 -20.28
C VAL A 152 7.04 -2.47 -19.12
N PHE A 153 7.14 -1.91 -17.92
CA PHE A 153 6.50 -2.43 -16.72
C PHE A 153 5.46 -1.45 -16.18
N LEU A 154 4.42 -1.99 -15.55
CA LEU A 154 3.61 -1.20 -14.62
C LEU A 154 4.36 -1.12 -13.30
N ARG A 155 4.55 0.09 -12.78
CA ARG A 155 5.36 0.31 -11.57
C ARG A 155 4.85 -0.48 -10.35
N PRO A 156 5.73 -1.17 -9.60
CA PRO A 156 5.37 -1.89 -8.38
C PRO A 156 5.32 -1.00 -7.11
N GLU A 157 5.81 0.23 -7.23
CA GLU A 157 5.84 1.27 -6.20
C GLU A 157 5.84 2.68 -6.83
N THR A 158 5.65 3.74 -6.03
CA THR A 158 5.65 5.13 -6.52
C THR A 158 6.99 5.85 -6.34
N ALA A 159 7.85 5.37 -5.43
CA ALA A 159 9.12 5.95 -4.99
C ALA A 159 10.06 6.32 -6.14
N GLN A 160 10.20 5.43 -7.13
CA GLN A 160 11.11 5.62 -8.27
C GLN A 160 10.84 6.91 -9.05
N GLY A 161 9.58 7.39 -9.06
CA GLY A 161 9.21 8.65 -9.68
C GLY A 161 9.89 9.87 -9.03
N ALA A 162 10.05 9.86 -7.70
CA ALA A 162 10.72 10.90 -6.95
C ALA A 162 12.23 10.88 -7.22
N TYR A 163 12.86 9.70 -7.23
CA TYR A 163 14.31 9.58 -7.44
C TYR A 163 14.74 10.09 -8.82
N VAL A 164 14.03 9.69 -9.89
CA VAL A 164 14.39 10.14 -11.25
C VAL A 164 14.10 11.63 -11.47
N ASN A 165 13.24 12.25 -10.65
CA ASN A 165 12.90 13.67 -10.71
C ASN A 165 13.54 14.51 -9.61
N PHE A 166 14.43 13.94 -8.79
CA PHE A 166 15.03 14.63 -7.64
C PHE A 166 15.55 16.03 -8.01
N LEU A 167 16.42 16.12 -9.02
CA LEU A 167 16.98 17.40 -9.46
C LEU A 167 15.95 18.32 -10.14
N ASN A 168 14.98 17.76 -10.87
CA ASN A 168 13.94 18.55 -11.53
C ASN A 168 13.10 19.29 -10.48
N VAL A 169 12.63 18.56 -9.46
CA VAL A 169 11.82 19.13 -8.37
C VAL A 169 12.65 20.08 -7.53
N GLN A 170 13.84 19.66 -7.08
CA GLN A 170 14.75 20.50 -6.29
C GLN A 170 15.01 21.84 -6.97
N THR A 171 15.34 21.83 -8.27
CA THR A 171 15.69 23.04 -9.01
C THR A 171 14.47 23.94 -9.23
N ALA A 172 13.33 23.36 -9.64
CA ALA A 172 12.13 24.13 -9.93
C ALA A 172 11.54 24.80 -8.68
N ALA A 173 11.49 24.05 -7.57
CA ALA A 173 10.98 24.54 -6.28
C ALA A 173 12.03 25.34 -5.48
N ARG A 174 13.30 25.34 -5.91
CA ARG A 174 14.44 25.97 -5.22
C ARG A 174 14.63 25.42 -3.80
N GLN A 175 14.31 24.14 -3.61
CA GLN A 175 14.44 23.47 -2.34
C GLN A 175 15.91 23.26 -1.96
N LYS A 176 16.16 23.27 -0.66
CA LYS A 176 17.45 22.90 -0.05
C LYS A 176 17.24 21.65 0.77
N ILE A 177 18.29 20.84 0.89
CA ILE A 177 18.25 19.71 1.81
C ILE A 177 18.25 20.23 3.27
N PRO A 178 17.40 19.69 4.16
CA PRO A 178 16.45 18.59 3.91
C PRO A 178 15.15 19.03 3.22
N PHE A 179 14.66 18.23 2.28
CA PHE A 179 13.34 18.38 1.67
C PHE A 179 12.83 17.03 1.16
N GLY A 180 11.52 16.90 0.95
CA GLY A 180 10.90 15.69 0.43
C GLY A 180 10.10 15.89 -0.84
N ILE A 181 9.83 14.76 -1.48
CA ILE A 181 8.93 14.65 -2.64
C ILE A 181 7.84 13.64 -2.28
N ALA A 182 6.61 14.12 -2.23
CA ALA A 182 5.42 13.33 -1.93
C ALA A 182 4.66 12.99 -3.22
N GLN A 183 4.17 11.76 -3.32
CA GLN A 183 3.35 11.31 -4.44
C GLN A 183 2.22 10.41 -3.94
N ILE A 184 1.05 10.58 -4.54
CA ILE A 184 -0.04 9.61 -4.44
C ILE A 184 -0.27 9.03 -5.83
N GLY A 185 -0.33 7.71 -5.94
CA GLY A 185 -0.65 7.11 -7.23
C GLY A 185 -0.79 5.60 -7.20
N LYS A 186 -1.19 5.05 -8.34
CA LYS A 186 -1.35 3.60 -8.51
C LYS A 186 -0.01 2.87 -8.55
N ALA A 187 0.01 1.68 -7.99
CA ALA A 187 1.07 0.69 -8.10
C ALA A 187 0.46 -0.69 -8.36
N PHE A 188 1.26 -1.59 -8.94
CA PHE A 188 0.81 -2.88 -9.41
C PHE A 188 1.75 -4.00 -8.98
N ARG A 189 1.22 -5.03 -8.35
CA ARG A 189 1.98 -6.22 -7.96
C ARG A 189 1.23 -7.45 -8.44
N ASN A 190 1.90 -8.32 -9.19
CA ASN A 190 1.33 -9.54 -9.74
C ASN A 190 1.26 -10.65 -8.67
N GLU A 191 0.53 -10.35 -7.60
CA GLU A 191 0.42 -11.16 -6.40
C GLU A 191 0.00 -12.61 -6.73
N ILE A 192 0.72 -13.57 -6.16
CA ILE A 192 0.49 -15.00 -6.38
C ILE A 192 -0.72 -15.47 -5.59
N THR A 193 -0.77 -15.15 -4.30
CA THR A 193 -1.84 -15.56 -3.39
C THR A 193 -2.58 -14.34 -2.85
N PRO A 194 -3.56 -13.82 -3.61
CA PRO A 194 -4.45 -12.79 -3.11
C PRO A 194 -5.31 -13.28 -1.93
N GLY A 195 -5.67 -12.38 -1.01
CA GLY A 195 -6.52 -12.71 0.13
C GLY A 195 -6.91 -11.51 0.99
N ASN A 196 -7.80 -11.77 1.96
CA ASN A 196 -8.26 -10.80 2.98
C ASN A 196 -8.83 -9.50 2.38
N PHE A 197 -9.79 -9.65 1.45
CA PHE A 197 -10.52 -8.54 0.83
C PHE A 197 -9.59 -7.57 0.09
N ILE A 198 -9.55 -6.28 0.46
CA ILE A 198 -8.67 -5.27 -0.16
C ILE A 198 -7.27 -5.18 0.47
N PHE A 199 -6.90 -6.11 1.36
CA PHE A 199 -5.59 -6.09 2.02
C PHE A 199 -4.44 -6.49 1.08
N ARG A 200 -4.65 -7.50 0.23
CA ARG A 200 -3.72 -7.95 -0.82
C ARG A 200 -4.40 -7.88 -2.20
N THR A 201 -4.05 -6.85 -2.95
CA THR A 201 -4.59 -6.58 -4.29
C THR A 201 -3.48 -6.52 -5.33
N ARG A 202 -3.86 -6.68 -6.61
CA ARG A 202 -2.92 -6.56 -7.72
C ARG A 202 -2.74 -5.15 -8.24
N GLU A 203 -3.74 -4.31 -7.97
CA GLU A 203 -3.76 -2.88 -8.25
C GLU A 203 -4.20 -2.17 -6.97
N PHE A 204 -3.42 -1.18 -6.55
CA PHE A 204 -3.69 -0.37 -5.36
C PHE A 204 -3.10 1.03 -5.52
N GLU A 205 -3.45 1.93 -4.61
CA GLU A 205 -2.81 3.24 -4.51
C GLU A 205 -1.90 3.31 -3.29
N GLN A 206 -0.77 4.00 -3.44
CA GLN A 206 0.15 4.32 -2.36
C GLN A 206 0.23 5.83 -2.18
N MET A 207 0.55 6.25 -0.96
CA MET A 207 0.99 7.60 -0.64
C MET A 207 2.41 7.47 -0.10
N GLU A 208 3.39 7.95 -0.85
CA GLU A 208 4.79 7.80 -0.49
C GLU A 208 5.46 9.17 -0.42
N LEU A 209 6.35 9.32 0.56
CA LEU A 209 7.26 10.45 0.69
C LEU A 209 8.68 9.93 0.60
N GLN A 210 9.49 10.56 -0.24
CA GLN A 210 10.94 10.40 -0.25
C GLN A 210 11.58 11.67 0.31
N PHE A 211 12.07 11.62 1.54
CA PHE A 211 12.64 12.76 2.24
C PHE A 211 14.17 12.73 2.17
N PHE A 212 14.75 13.64 1.40
CA PHE A 212 16.18 13.74 1.13
C PHE A 212 16.88 14.52 2.22
N VAL A 213 17.90 13.93 2.84
CA VAL A 213 18.61 14.47 4.00
C VAL A 213 20.12 14.43 3.80
N GLU A 214 20.85 15.20 4.59
CA GLU A 214 22.30 15.15 4.61
C GLU A 214 22.77 13.89 5.36
N PRO A 215 23.74 13.11 4.83
CA PRO A 215 24.29 11.97 5.54
C PRO A 215 24.79 12.35 6.94
N GLY A 216 24.39 11.58 7.96
CA GLY A 216 24.68 11.88 9.36
C GLY A 216 23.56 12.61 10.10
N THR A 217 22.53 13.10 9.39
CA THR A 217 21.28 13.62 9.97
C THR A 217 20.09 12.67 9.81
N ASP A 218 20.31 11.55 9.11
CA ASP A 218 19.28 10.60 8.70
C ASP A 218 18.58 9.90 9.87
N ASP A 219 19.29 9.61 10.97
CA ASP A 219 18.66 8.99 12.14
C ASP A 219 17.68 9.95 12.86
N GLU A 220 18.01 11.24 12.94
CA GLU A 220 17.12 12.26 13.51
C GLU A 220 15.84 12.41 12.68
N TRP A 221 15.99 12.48 11.35
CA TRP A 221 14.85 12.58 10.44
C TRP A 221 14.02 11.29 10.38
N PHE A 222 14.65 10.13 10.51
CA PHE A 222 13.95 8.85 10.63
C PHE A 222 13.06 8.83 11.88
N ASP A 223 13.61 9.17 13.05
CA ASP A 223 12.84 9.19 14.29
C ASP A 223 11.74 10.27 14.25
N TYR A 224 11.99 11.41 13.61
CA TYR A 224 10.96 12.43 13.35
C TYR A 224 9.79 11.86 12.55
N TRP A 225 10.08 11.26 11.39
CA TRP A 225 9.04 10.72 10.51
C TRP A 225 8.30 9.56 11.14
N MET A 226 8.98 8.68 11.86
CA MET A 226 8.34 7.59 12.60
C MET A 226 7.25 8.11 13.54
N ASN A 227 7.55 9.14 14.34
CA ASN A 227 6.58 9.75 15.25
C ASN A 227 5.48 10.52 14.51
N ALA A 228 5.86 11.35 13.53
CA ALA A 228 4.91 12.16 12.76
C ALA A 228 3.87 11.30 12.03
N ARG A 229 4.30 10.17 11.46
CA ARG A 229 3.43 9.23 10.77
C ARG A 229 2.53 8.47 11.74
N PHE A 230 3.03 8.02 12.89
CA PHE A 230 2.19 7.37 13.91
C PHE A 230 1.09 8.30 14.43
N GLU A 231 1.43 9.55 14.73
CA GLU A 231 0.44 10.56 15.14
C GLU A 231 -0.57 10.88 14.04
N TRP A 232 -0.15 10.89 12.76
CA TRP A 232 -1.09 11.04 11.65
C TRP A 232 -2.13 9.91 11.61
N HIS A 233 -1.73 8.66 11.87
CA HIS A 233 -2.68 7.54 11.96
C HIS A 233 -3.65 7.68 13.12
N LEU A 234 -3.18 8.12 14.29
CA LEU A 234 -4.07 8.41 15.42
C LEU A 234 -5.07 9.51 15.07
N SER A 235 -4.66 10.50 14.28
CA SER A 235 -5.55 11.59 13.82
C SER A 235 -6.68 11.13 12.90
N LEU A 236 -6.60 9.91 12.35
CA LEU A 236 -7.67 9.27 11.58
C LEU A 236 -8.80 8.70 12.47
N GLY A 237 -8.67 8.83 13.79
CA GLY A 237 -9.59 8.24 14.78
C GLY A 237 -9.29 6.76 15.06
N ILE A 238 -8.14 6.25 14.62
CA ILE A 238 -7.75 4.85 14.86
C ILE A 238 -7.40 4.68 16.34
N ARG A 239 -7.94 3.64 16.97
CA ARG A 239 -7.64 3.28 18.36
C ARG A 239 -6.16 2.97 18.56
N LYS A 240 -5.54 3.63 19.54
CA LYS A 240 -4.10 3.48 19.83
C LYS A 240 -3.71 2.06 20.18
N GLU A 241 -4.56 1.33 20.90
CA GLU A 241 -4.34 -0.07 21.28
C GLU A 241 -4.35 -1.04 20.09
N LYS A 242 -4.85 -0.60 18.93
CA LYS A 242 -4.85 -1.36 17.68
C LYS A 242 -3.66 -1.04 16.78
N LEU A 243 -2.78 -0.12 17.18
CA LEU A 243 -1.59 0.28 16.44
C LEU A 243 -0.32 -0.06 17.22
N ARG A 244 0.72 -0.47 16.50
CA ARG A 244 2.06 -0.65 17.06
C ARG A 244 3.14 -0.38 16.02
N PHE A 245 4.34 -0.17 16.51
CA PHE A 245 5.56 -0.27 15.71
C PHE A 245 6.07 -1.72 15.70
N HIS A 246 6.54 -2.17 14.56
CA HIS A 246 7.30 -3.41 14.39
C HIS A 246 8.65 -3.06 13.75
N GLU A 247 9.75 -3.32 14.47
CA GLU A 247 11.11 -3.13 13.95
C GLU A 247 11.49 -4.35 13.12
N HIS A 248 12.01 -4.13 11.90
CA HIS A 248 12.50 -5.22 11.07
C HIS A 248 13.73 -5.86 11.69
N GLY A 249 13.69 -7.18 11.87
CA GLY A 249 14.84 -7.96 12.29
C GLY A 249 15.93 -8.06 11.20
N PRO A 250 17.11 -8.63 11.51
CA PRO A 250 18.20 -8.81 10.55
C PRO A 250 17.82 -9.57 9.28
N ASP A 251 16.87 -10.50 9.38
CA ASP A 251 16.38 -11.34 8.26
C ASP A 251 15.20 -10.69 7.49
N GLU A 252 14.64 -9.59 8.00
CA GLU A 252 13.51 -8.85 7.40
C GLU A 252 13.98 -7.57 6.69
N LEU A 253 15.13 -7.03 7.11
CA LEU A 253 15.68 -5.79 6.58
C LEU A 253 16.01 -5.92 5.09
N ALA A 254 15.40 -5.07 4.27
CA ALA A 254 15.77 -4.98 2.86
C ALA A 254 17.24 -4.59 2.71
N HIS A 255 17.93 -5.14 1.71
CA HIS A 255 19.37 -4.95 1.49
C HIS A 255 19.84 -3.49 1.36
N TYR A 256 18.92 -2.56 1.08
CA TYR A 256 19.17 -1.12 0.96
C TYR A 256 18.81 -0.31 2.21
N ALA A 257 18.15 -0.90 3.22
CA ALA A 257 17.70 -0.19 4.40
C ALA A 257 18.74 -0.28 5.52
N LYS A 258 19.11 0.86 6.11
CA LYS A 258 19.89 0.94 7.35
C LYS A 258 19.03 0.62 8.57
N LYS A 259 17.77 1.08 8.55
CA LYS A 259 16.78 0.90 9.63
C LYS A 259 15.38 0.91 9.00
N ALA A 260 14.50 0.04 9.44
CA ALA A 260 13.15 -0.12 8.90
C ALA A 260 12.15 -0.44 10.02
N PHE A 261 11.03 0.27 10.01
CA PHE A 261 9.94 0.10 10.96
C PHE A 261 8.61 0.09 10.20
N ASP A 262 7.75 -0.86 10.54
CA ASP A 262 6.36 -0.84 10.10
C ASP A 262 5.45 -0.27 11.17
N ILE A 263 4.46 0.51 10.72
CA ILE A 263 3.25 0.75 11.49
C ILE A 263 2.27 -0.36 11.14
N GLU A 264 1.94 -1.16 12.15
CA GLU A 264 1.02 -2.28 12.02
C GLU A 264 -0.33 -1.98 12.66
N TYR A 265 -1.39 -2.56 12.07
CA TYR A 265 -2.72 -2.60 12.66
C TYR A 265 -3.10 -4.04 13.04
N GLU A 266 -3.83 -4.21 14.15
CA GLU A 266 -4.35 -5.51 14.57
C GLU A 266 -5.61 -5.89 13.76
N PHE A 267 -5.41 -6.45 12.57
CA PHE A 267 -6.49 -6.96 11.74
C PHE A 267 -7.15 -8.20 12.38
N PRO A 268 -8.36 -8.60 11.96
CA PRO A 268 -9.00 -9.85 12.39
C PRO A 268 -8.15 -11.12 12.13
N PHE A 269 -7.15 -11.02 11.25
CA PHE A 269 -6.21 -12.09 10.89
C PHE A 269 -4.79 -11.84 11.44
N GLY A 270 -4.65 -10.97 12.45
CA GLY A 270 -3.40 -10.68 13.15
C GLY A 270 -2.78 -9.33 12.79
N TRP A 271 -1.65 -9.03 13.45
CA TRP A 271 -0.86 -7.85 13.18
C TRP A 271 -0.25 -7.88 11.79
N LYS A 272 -0.48 -6.81 11.03
CA LYS A 272 0.12 -6.61 9.71
C LYS A 272 0.42 -5.15 9.43
N GLU A 273 1.47 -4.93 8.66
CA GLU A 273 1.88 -3.62 8.16
C GLU A 273 0.79 -2.97 7.29
N PHE A 274 0.74 -1.64 7.35
CA PHE A 274 0.05 -0.85 6.33
C PHE A 274 0.77 0.47 5.98
N GLU A 275 1.77 0.86 6.76
CA GLU A 275 2.78 1.85 6.40
C GLU A 275 4.17 1.36 6.81
N GLY A 276 5.16 1.48 5.91
CA GLY A 276 6.57 1.24 6.20
C GLY A 276 7.35 2.55 6.25
N ILE A 277 8.30 2.66 7.18
CA ILE A 277 9.22 3.79 7.32
C ILE A 277 10.64 3.27 7.22
N HIS A 278 11.40 3.74 6.24
CA HIS A 278 12.71 3.19 5.90
C HIS A 278 13.78 4.28 5.85
N ASN A 279 14.91 4.06 6.51
CA ASN A 279 16.14 4.80 6.22
C ASN A 279 16.90 4.02 5.14
N ARG A 280 16.88 4.53 3.91
CA ARG A 280 17.41 3.86 2.72
C ARG A 280 18.82 4.32 2.35
N THR A 281 19.42 5.18 3.18
CA THR A 281 20.73 5.80 2.92
C THR A 281 20.78 6.41 1.52
N ASP A 282 21.89 6.30 0.79
CA ASP A 282 22.06 6.85 -0.56
C ASP A 282 21.81 5.82 -1.67
N PHE A 283 21.29 4.62 -1.35
CA PHE A 283 21.14 3.52 -2.29
C PHE A 283 20.41 3.93 -3.57
N ASP A 284 19.19 4.46 -3.44
CA ASP A 284 18.33 4.73 -4.59
C ASP A 284 18.95 5.79 -5.52
N VAL A 285 19.47 6.89 -4.95
CA VAL A 285 20.06 7.99 -5.74
C VAL A 285 21.37 7.56 -6.39
N THR A 286 22.19 6.78 -5.68
CA THR A 286 23.45 6.24 -6.22
C THR A 286 23.19 5.30 -7.39
N ARG A 287 22.25 4.35 -7.24
CA ARG A 287 21.89 3.40 -8.30
C ARG A 287 21.40 4.12 -9.56
N HIS A 288 20.54 5.13 -9.42
CA HIS A 288 20.09 5.91 -10.57
C HIS A 288 21.21 6.74 -11.22
N GLN A 289 22.12 7.31 -10.43
CA GLN A 289 23.28 8.02 -10.96
C GLN A 289 24.17 7.07 -11.81
N GLU A 290 24.46 5.88 -11.30
CA GLU A 290 25.28 4.89 -11.99
C GLU A 290 24.67 4.42 -13.31
N HIS A 291 23.36 4.11 -13.33
CA HIS A 291 22.70 3.56 -14.51
C HIS A 291 22.35 4.63 -15.56
N SER A 292 22.11 5.88 -15.12
CA SER A 292 21.77 6.98 -16.02
C SER A 292 22.99 7.75 -16.54
N GLY A 293 24.13 7.67 -15.84
CA GLY A 293 25.30 8.51 -16.09
C GLY A 293 25.10 10.00 -15.78
N LYS A 294 23.99 10.37 -15.12
CA LYS A 294 23.70 11.75 -14.69
C LYS A 294 24.19 11.95 -13.26
N ARG A 295 24.81 13.10 -12.99
CA ARG A 295 25.19 13.47 -11.61
C ARG A 295 23.95 13.86 -10.83
N LEU A 296 23.68 13.16 -9.73
CA LEU A 296 22.55 13.39 -8.82
C LEU A 296 22.99 13.89 -7.43
N GLU A 297 24.30 14.10 -7.21
CA GLU A 297 24.83 14.70 -5.99
C GLU A 297 24.21 16.08 -5.73
N TYR A 298 23.84 16.33 -4.47
CA TYR A 298 23.43 17.65 -4.02
C TYR A 298 24.67 18.53 -3.81
N ILE A 299 24.56 19.80 -4.20
CA ILE A 299 25.59 20.83 -3.98
C ILE A 299 24.99 21.89 -3.08
N ASP A 300 25.49 22.00 -1.86
CA ASP A 300 25.05 23.03 -0.92
C ASP A 300 25.38 24.43 -1.46
N PRO A 301 24.37 25.29 -1.69
CA PRO A 301 24.59 26.66 -2.15
C PRO A 301 25.39 27.53 -1.18
N ALA A 302 25.41 27.21 0.13
CA ALA A 302 26.07 28.03 1.15
C ALA A 302 27.57 27.70 1.29
N GLY A 303 27.93 26.41 1.33
CA GLY A 303 29.31 25.97 1.55
C GLY A 303 30.00 25.32 0.35
N GLY A 304 29.28 25.05 -0.75
CA GLY A 304 29.81 24.31 -1.90
C GLY A 304 30.08 22.82 -1.63
N LYS A 305 29.67 22.32 -0.45
CA LYS A 305 29.79 20.91 -0.07
C LYS A 305 28.97 20.06 -1.03
N ARG A 306 29.56 18.96 -1.50
CA ARG A 306 28.90 17.98 -2.35
C ARG A 306 28.70 16.70 -1.58
N PHE A 307 27.52 16.10 -1.69
CA PHE A 307 27.24 14.80 -1.11
C PHE A 307 26.08 14.12 -1.84
N MET A 308 26.03 12.79 -1.74
CA MET A 308 24.85 12.04 -2.14
C MET A 308 23.83 12.11 -0.99
N PRO A 309 22.60 12.60 -1.23
CA PRO A 309 21.61 12.68 -0.17
C PRO A 309 21.20 11.28 0.29
N TYR A 310 20.94 11.16 1.59
CA TYR A 310 20.28 9.98 2.13
C TYR A 310 18.76 10.15 2.00
N VAL A 311 18.03 9.04 1.96
CA VAL A 311 16.56 9.04 1.84
C VAL A 311 15.94 8.41 3.08
N VAL A 312 15.04 9.16 3.72
CA VAL A 312 14.04 8.62 4.65
C VAL A 312 12.72 8.51 3.91
N GLU A 313 12.21 7.29 3.80
CA GLU A 313 10.97 6.98 3.10
C GLU A 313 9.84 6.76 4.11
N THR A 314 8.64 7.25 3.78
CA THR A 314 7.39 6.79 4.40
C THR A 314 6.48 6.28 3.29
N ALA A 315 6.06 5.02 3.34
CA ALA A 315 5.29 4.38 2.29
C ALA A 315 4.01 3.73 2.85
N VAL A 316 2.86 4.36 2.59
CA VAL A 316 1.56 3.90 3.09
C VAL A 316 0.62 3.46 1.98
N GLY A 317 -0.06 2.32 2.19
CA GLY A 317 -1.10 1.84 1.30
C GLY A 317 -2.42 2.57 1.53
N VAL A 318 -2.93 3.27 0.51
CA VAL A 318 -4.25 3.96 0.60
C VAL A 318 -5.35 2.95 0.89
N ASP A 319 -5.36 1.86 0.13
CA ASP A 319 -6.39 0.81 0.22
C ASP A 319 -6.36 0.13 1.60
N ARG A 320 -5.16 -0.18 2.13
CA ARG A 320 -5.03 -0.70 3.50
C ARG A 320 -5.48 0.32 4.55
N THR A 321 -5.17 1.60 4.37
CA THR A 321 -5.63 2.67 5.29
C THR A 321 -7.16 2.78 5.30
N VAL A 322 -7.81 2.69 4.12
CA VAL A 322 -9.28 2.66 4.04
C VAL A 322 -9.84 1.41 4.74
N LEU A 323 -9.22 0.25 4.57
CA LEU A 323 -9.62 -0.97 5.26
C LEU A 323 -9.51 -0.83 6.78
N VAL A 324 -8.41 -0.26 7.27
CA VAL A 324 -8.20 0.03 8.70
C VAL A 324 -9.28 0.98 9.23
N ALA A 325 -9.55 2.08 8.53
CA ALA A 325 -10.60 3.02 8.93
C ALA A 325 -11.98 2.37 9.01
N LEU A 326 -12.31 1.48 8.07
CA LEU A 326 -13.56 0.73 8.07
C LEU A 326 -13.64 -0.31 9.20
N LEU A 327 -12.56 -1.07 9.42
CA LEU A 327 -12.49 -2.09 10.47
C LEU A 327 -12.53 -1.48 11.87
N ASP A 328 -11.78 -0.40 12.09
CA ASP A 328 -11.69 0.22 13.41
C ASP A 328 -13.00 0.92 13.80
N ALA A 329 -13.69 1.50 12.82
CA ALA A 329 -14.99 2.15 12.99
C ALA A 329 -16.17 1.16 13.10
N TYR A 330 -16.03 -0.09 12.64
CA TYR A 330 -17.13 -1.07 12.63
C TYR A 330 -17.61 -1.37 14.04
N THR A 331 -18.88 -1.07 14.32
CA THR A 331 -19.52 -1.31 15.61
C THR A 331 -20.87 -2.00 15.43
N GLU A 332 -21.12 -3.04 16.21
CA GLU A 332 -22.43 -3.64 16.44
C GLU A 332 -22.90 -3.23 17.83
N GLU A 333 -24.12 -2.70 17.94
CA GLU A 333 -24.71 -2.34 19.23
C GLU A 333 -26.22 -2.67 19.27
N GLU A 334 -26.71 -2.97 20.48
CA GLU A 334 -28.13 -3.24 20.72
C GLU A 334 -28.84 -1.96 21.17
N VAL A 335 -29.93 -1.61 20.50
CA VAL A 335 -30.75 -0.45 20.82
C VAL A 335 -32.21 -0.88 20.80
N GLU A 336 -32.91 -0.69 21.92
CA GLU A 336 -34.34 -1.06 22.06
C GLU A 336 -34.64 -2.54 21.73
N GLY A 337 -33.68 -3.44 21.97
CA GLY A 337 -33.79 -4.87 21.66
C GLY A 337 -33.50 -5.24 20.20
N GLU A 338 -33.12 -4.27 19.36
CA GLU A 338 -32.71 -4.48 17.98
C GLU A 338 -31.19 -4.29 17.81
N GLN A 339 -30.57 -5.18 17.04
CA GLN A 339 -29.17 -5.05 16.66
C GLN A 339 -29.02 -4.06 15.52
N ARG A 340 -28.11 -3.08 15.67
CA ARG A 340 -27.75 -2.15 14.60
C ARG A 340 -26.25 -2.15 14.36
N VAL A 341 -25.89 -1.95 13.09
CA VAL A 341 -24.50 -1.75 12.65
C VAL A 341 -24.30 -0.28 12.34
N LEU A 342 -23.24 0.31 12.88
CA LEU A 342 -22.79 1.65 12.57
C LEU A 342 -21.28 1.69 12.32
N LEU A 343 -20.84 2.66 11.53
CA LEU A 343 -19.42 2.99 11.36
C LEU A 343 -19.14 4.28 12.15
N LYS A 344 -18.38 4.16 13.24
CA LYS A 344 -17.89 5.29 14.05
C LYS A 344 -16.65 5.94 13.40
N LEU A 345 -16.77 6.33 12.13
CA LEU A 345 -15.69 6.99 11.39
C LEU A 345 -15.39 8.36 12.00
N ASP A 346 -14.12 8.77 11.97
CA ASP A 346 -13.75 10.16 12.23
C ASP A 346 -14.53 11.10 11.29
N PRO A 347 -15.06 12.25 11.78
CA PRO A 347 -15.82 13.18 10.96
C PRO A 347 -15.08 13.65 9.70
N ASN A 348 -13.75 13.75 9.73
CA ASN A 348 -12.96 14.12 8.56
C ASN A 348 -12.94 13.02 7.49
N LEU A 349 -13.11 11.76 7.88
CA LEU A 349 -13.15 10.61 6.97
C LEU A 349 -14.54 10.26 6.46
N ALA A 350 -15.60 10.59 7.21
CA ALA A 350 -16.98 10.23 6.86
C ALA A 350 -17.35 10.58 5.39
N PRO A 351 -17.81 9.63 4.56
CA PRO A 351 -18.17 9.88 3.15
C PRO A 351 -19.26 10.94 2.97
N VAL A 352 -20.18 11.01 3.94
CA VAL A 352 -21.28 11.97 3.98
C VAL A 352 -21.21 12.67 5.33
N LYS A 353 -21.04 14.01 5.31
CA LYS A 353 -20.88 14.80 6.54
C LYS A 353 -22.20 15.13 7.22
N VAL A 354 -23.25 15.34 6.43
CA VAL A 354 -24.59 15.72 6.92
C VAL A 354 -25.65 15.00 6.07
N ALA A 355 -26.67 14.48 6.74
CA ALA A 355 -27.86 13.94 6.09
C ALA A 355 -29.09 14.76 6.51
N VAL A 356 -29.93 15.15 5.54
CA VAL A 356 -31.14 15.94 5.77
C VAL A 356 -32.35 15.08 5.42
N PHE A 357 -33.14 14.74 6.43
CA PHE A 357 -34.33 13.91 6.28
C PHE A 357 -35.60 14.74 6.52
N PRO A 358 -36.41 15.03 5.49
CA PRO A 358 -37.71 15.64 5.72
C PRO A 358 -38.62 14.65 6.44
N LEU A 359 -39.36 15.11 7.46
CA LEU A 359 -40.26 14.25 8.23
C LEU A 359 -41.38 13.64 7.38
N VAL A 360 -41.84 14.38 6.37
CA VAL A 360 -42.88 13.96 5.42
C VAL A 360 -42.48 14.38 4.01
N LYS A 361 -42.66 13.48 3.04
CA LYS A 361 -42.60 13.84 1.62
C LYS A 361 -43.78 14.75 1.31
N LYS A 362 -43.53 15.95 0.79
CA LYS A 362 -44.60 16.88 0.43
C LYS A 362 -45.53 16.38 -0.70
N ASP A 363 -45.13 15.32 -1.42
CA ASP A 363 -45.86 14.79 -2.58
C ASP A 363 -46.36 13.33 -2.43
N GLY A 364 -46.30 12.72 -1.23
CA GLY A 364 -46.72 11.33 -0.99
C GLY A 364 -45.59 10.31 -1.08
#